data_AF-A0AAE9CXS0-F1
#
_entry.id   AF-A0AAE9CXS0-F1
#
_cell.length_a   1.000
_cell.length_b   1.000
_cell.length_c   1.000
_cell.angle_alpha   90.00
_cell.angle_beta   90.00
_cell.angle_gamma   90.00
#
_symmetry.space_group_name_H-M   'P 1'
#
loop_
_entity.id
_entity.type
_entity.pdbx_description
1 polymer ?
#
loop_
_entity_poly.entity_id
_entity_poly.type
_entity_poly.pdbx_seq_one_letter_code
_entity_poly.pdbx_strand_id
1 'polypeptide(L)'
;MSKTIADYYEFGRNEFTFDVNDIEKLDGTGQNSPHYATGDIDWHLNVCINSTYKGKYLSAFLFCSPVDVASAWKTFGQFRIVLENIERPKQSIARQMDFSFESEEAENRGWRTFTKLDEVLDEANGFYKDKKLTFRVIVGVKKVEGFETAKYFNFLEKGEYSDGTITAGNTKFYANKMILSVHSPVISNLFANTDDIKIEDVDSLEFNEFLQFLYAVAIRIEKANVDMILRMSARFDTYGLKLSCKQYLTYALNTKQIEPEFAIQMADKHELKDILTNALESAKNVDDIKERFKGYEDLSVGTLKQMINKTLTFA
;
A
#
# COMPACT_ATOMS: atom_id res chain seq x y z
N MET A 1 -21.05 15.64 19.61
CA MET A 1 -20.36 16.28 18.46
C MET A 1 -19.89 15.18 17.54
N SER A 2 -20.30 15.20 16.28
CA SER A 2 -19.82 14.23 15.29
C SER A 2 -18.37 14.56 14.95
N LYS A 3 -17.45 13.65 15.25
CA LYS A 3 -16.06 13.76 14.82
C LYS A 3 -16.00 13.70 13.29
N THR A 4 -15.28 14.63 12.69
CA THR A 4 -15.03 14.67 11.25
C THR A 4 -13.78 13.84 10.92
N ILE A 5 -13.63 13.41 9.66
CA ILE A 5 -12.46 12.67 9.13
C ILE A 5 -11.09 13.31 9.50
N ALA A 6 -11.08 14.61 9.80
CA ALA A 6 -9.96 15.35 10.35
C ALA A 6 -9.37 14.79 11.65
N ASP A 7 -10.16 14.15 12.52
CA ASP A 7 -9.75 13.75 13.88
C ASP A 7 -8.90 12.46 13.94
N TYR A 8 -8.46 11.92 12.79
CA TYR A 8 -8.04 10.52 12.64
C TYR A 8 -6.60 10.30 12.15
N TYR A 9 -5.73 11.33 12.19
CA TYR A 9 -4.41 11.28 11.54
C TYR A 9 -3.19 11.10 12.44
N GLU A 10 -3.31 11.02 13.78
CA GLU A 10 -2.12 11.01 14.65
C GLU A 10 -1.08 9.92 14.32
N PHE A 11 -1.51 8.71 13.93
CA PHE A 11 -0.60 7.59 13.61
C PHE A 11 -0.81 7.00 12.21
N GLY A 12 -1.56 7.70 11.35
CA GLY A 12 -1.68 7.37 9.94
C GLY A 12 -3.03 6.83 9.49
N ARG A 13 -3.27 7.00 8.18
CA ARG A 13 -4.39 6.43 7.44
C ARG A 13 -3.82 5.53 6.36
N ASN A 14 -4.35 4.33 6.27
CA ASN A 14 -4.09 3.42 5.16
C ASN A 14 -5.40 3.06 4.47
N GLU A 15 -5.34 2.95 3.16
CA GLU A 15 -6.44 2.55 2.33
C GLU A 15 -5.96 1.53 1.31
N PHE A 16 -6.59 0.36 1.29
CA PHE A 16 -6.22 -0.72 0.40
C PHE A 16 -7.45 -1.39 -0.20
N THR A 17 -7.26 -1.98 -1.37
CA THR A 17 -8.29 -2.75 -2.08
C THR A 17 -7.92 -4.23 -2.05
N PHE A 18 -8.90 -5.08 -1.78
CA PHE A 18 -8.76 -6.53 -1.80
C PHE A 18 -9.80 -7.15 -2.72
N ASP A 19 -9.29 -7.86 -3.70
CA ASP A 19 -10.06 -8.56 -4.72
C ASP A 19 -10.23 -10.02 -4.33
N VAL A 20 -11.46 -10.40 -3.96
CA VAL A 20 -11.82 -11.79 -3.66
C VAL A 20 -12.20 -12.47 -4.97
N ASN A 21 -11.37 -13.41 -5.38
CA ASN A 21 -11.56 -14.22 -6.59
C ASN A 21 -11.97 -15.65 -6.19
N ASP A 22 -12.42 -16.45 -7.16
CA ASP A 22 -12.81 -17.86 -6.94
C ASP A 22 -13.81 -18.03 -5.79
N ILE A 23 -14.85 -17.19 -5.75
CA ILE A 23 -15.80 -17.13 -4.62
C ILE A 23 -16.51 -18.46 -4.38
N GLU A 24 -16.67 -19.27 -5.42
CA GLU A 24 -17.20 -20.63 -5.32
C GLU A 24 -16.36 -21.56 -4.42
N LYS A 25 -15.07 -21.25 -4.20
CA LYS A 25 -14.17 -21.97 -3.32
C LYS A 25 -14.10 -21.38 -1.91
N LEU A 26 -14.71 -20.21 -1.69
CA LEU A 26 -14.66 -19.54 -0.40
C LEU A 26 -15.45 -20.34 0.64
N ASP A 27 -14.88 -20.53 1.83
CA ASP A 27 -15.51 -21.25 2.93
C ASP A 27 -15.33 -20.50 4.26
N GLY A 28 -15.49 -21.19 5.39
CA GLY A 28 -15.33 -20.59 6.72
C GLY A 28 -13.90 -20.17 7.07
N THR A 29 -12.88 -20.69 6.38
CA THR A 29 -11.48 -20.27 6.55
C THR A 29 -11.21 -18.93 5.86
N GLY A 30 -11.90 -18.70 4.74
CA GLY A 30 -11.85 -17.46 3.99
C GLY A 30 -10.58 -17.26 3.17
N GLN A 31 -10.47 -16.05 2.61
CA GLN A 31 -9.33 -15.60 1.84
C GLN A 31 -8.75 -14.34 2.50
N ASN A 32 -7.44 -14.31 2.68
CA ASN A 32 -6.72 -13.14 3.19
C ASN A 32 -6.27 -12.25 2.05
N SER A 33 -6.39 -10.94 2.24
CA SER A 33 -5.65 -9.96 1.46
C SER A 33 -4.15 -10.08 1.71
N PRO A 34 -3.30 -9.47 0.87
CA PRO A 34 -1.94 -9.11 1.26
C PRO A 34 -1.92 -8.28 2.55
N HIS A 35 -0.75 -8.17 3.16
CA HIS A 35 -0.52 -7.27 4.28
C HIS A 35 -0.24 -5.86 3.76
N TYR A 36 -0.80 -4.87 4.43
CA TYR A 36 -0.61 -3.46 4.14
C TYR A 36 -0.16 -2.73 5.41
N ALA A 37 0.96 -2.02 5.37
CA ALA A 37 1.49 -1.35 6.54
C ALA A 37 0.82 0.00 6.85
N THR A 38 0.80 0.38 8.12
CA THR A 38 0.65 1.78 8.57
C THR A 38 1.64 2.00 9.69
N GLY A 39 2.78 2.60 9.36
CA GLY A 39 3.92 2.61 10.28
C GLY A 39 4.39 1.17 10.50
N ASP A 40 4.39 0.73 11.75
CA ASP A 40 4.85 -0.59 12.21
C ASP A 40 3.70 -1.56 12.51
N ILE A 41 2.54 -1.30 11.92
CA ILE A 41 1.36 -2.16 12.03
C ILE A 41 1.00 -2.69 10.65
N ASP A 42 0.93 -4.02 10.54
CA ASP A 42 0.42 -4.68 9.35
C ASP A 42 -1.07 -4.95 9.47
N TRP A 43 -1.79 -4.66 8.40
CA TRP A 43 -3.23 -4.86 8.27
C TRP A 43 -3.52 -5.85 7.15
N HIS A 44 -4.46 -6.76 7.37
CA HIS A 44 -5.02 -7.55 6.28
C HIS A 44 -6.50 -7.80 6.51
N LEU A 45 -7.25 -7.96 5.42
CA LEU A 45 -8.66 -8.33 5.45
C LEU A 45 -8.81 -9.83 5.20
N ASN A 46 -9.51 -10.53 6.08
CA ASN A 46 -10.03 -11.86 5.81
C ASN A 46 -11.51 -11.73 5.40
N VAL A 47 -11.87 -12.35 4.27
CA VAL A 47 -13.26 -12.48 3.83
C VAL A 47 -13.62 -13.96 3.82
N CYS A 48 -14.72 -14.36 4.46
CA CYS A 48 -15.11 -15.76 4.59
C CYS A 48 -16.63 -15.96 4.51
N ILE A 49 -17.07 -17.20 4.30
CA ILE A 49 -18.49 -17.56 4.35
C ILE A 49 -18.86 -18.00 5.77
N ASN A 50 -19.86 -17.36 6.35
CA ASN A 50 -20.46 -17.78 7.60
C ASN A 50 -21.88 -18.31 7.36
N SER A 51 -22.12 -19.55 7.78
CA SER A 51 -23.45 -20.17 7.67
C SER A 51 -24.17 -20.10 9.01
N THR A 52 -25.40 -19.60 9.00
CA THR A 52 -26.28 -19.56 10.18
C THR A 52 -27.63 -20.19 9.85
N TYR A 53 -28.48 -20.39 10.85
CA TYR A 53 -29.86 -20.85 10.63
C TYR A 53 -30.70 -19.88 9.78
N LYS A 54 -30.26 -18.62 9.61
CA LYS A 54 -30.94 -17.60 8.78
C LYS A 54 -30.43 -17.54 7.34
N GLY A 55 -29.42 -18.34 6.98
CA GLY A 55 -28.80 -18.36 5.66
C GLY A 55 -27.28 -18.20 5.69
N LYS A 56 -26.70 -18.08 4.49
CA LYS A 56 -25.27 -17.87 4.28
C LYS A 56 -24.97 -16.38 4.15
N TYR A 57 -23.91 -15.95 4.82
CA TYR A 57 -23.46 -14.57 4.84
C TYR A 57 -22.00 -14.50 4.41
N LEU A 58 -21.68 -13.45 3.67
CA LEU A 58 -20.31 -13.01 3.53
C LEU A 58 -19.91 -12.32 4.83
N SER A 59 -18.76 -12.70 5.38
CA SER A 59 -18.15 -12.11 6.58
C SER A 59 -16.85 -11.43 6.21
N ALA A 60 -16.50 -10.37 6.93
CA ALA A 60 -15.27 -9.62 6.70
C ALA A 60 -14.67 -9.20 8.03
N PHE A 61 -13.38 -9.51 8.23
CA PHE A 61 -12.62 -9.24 9.45
C PHE A 61 -11.29 -8.58 9.13
N LEU A 62 -11.05 -7.41 9.72
CA LEU A 62 -9.76 -6.74 9.69
C LEU A 62 -8.89 -7.30 10.80
N PHE A 63 -7.68 -7.72 10.45
CA PHE A 63 -6.64 -8.14 11.37
C PHE A 63 -5.61 -7.03 11.54
N CYS A 64 -5.02 -7.00 12.74
CA CYS A 64 -4.00 -6.05 13.14
C CYS A 64 -2.80 -6.81 13.70
N SER A 65 -1.63 -6.62 13.09
CA SER A 65 -0.40 -7.30 13.48
C SER A 65 0.75 -6.29 13.57
N PRO A 66 1.01 -5.72 14.75
CA PRO A 66 2.20 -4.92 14.97
C PRO A 66 3.47 -5.74 14.77
N VAL A 67 4.50 -5.12 14.21
CA VAL A 67 5.74 -5.80 13.80
C VAL A 67 6.84 -5.58 14.83
N ASP A 68 7.50 -6.67 15.22
CA ASP A 68 8.65 -6.68 16.14
C ASP A 68 8.40 -6.01 17.50
N VAL A 69 7.15 -6.01 17.98
CA VAL A 69 6.77 -5.41 19.27
C VAL A 69 6.72 -6.43 20.40
N ALA A 70 6.86 -5.94 21.63
CA ALA A 70 6.63 -6.74 22.84
C ALA A 70 5.19 -7.28 22.89
N SER A 71 4.97 -8.37 23.63
CA SER A 71 3.69 -9.07 23.71
C SER A 71 2.54 -8.27 24.33
N ALA A 72 2.77 -7.05 24.82
CA ALA A 72 1.76 -6.19 25.42
C ALA A 72 1.64 -4.89 24.62
N TRP A 73 0.63 -4.83 23.75
CA TRP A 73 0.34 -3.65 22.95
C TRP A 73 -1.17 -3.43 22.82
N LYS A 74 -1.56 -2.18 22.61
CA LYS A 74 -2.92 -1.81 22.23
C LYS A 74 -2.88 -0.78 21.11
N THR A 75 -3.75 -0.93 20.13
CA THR A 75 -3.99 0.11 19.13
C THR A 75 -5.46 0.49 19.10
N PHE A 76 -5.72 1.78 18.99
CA PHE A 76 -7.05 2.37 18.97
C PHE A 76 -7.23 3.15 17.68
N GLY A 77 -8.42 3.09 17.14
CA GLY A 77 -8.71 3.79 15.90
C GLY A 77 -10.08 3.46 15.38
N GLN A 78 -10.22 3.59 14.07
CA GLN A 78 -11.43 3.27 13.36
C GLN A 78 -11.09 2.64 12.02
N PHE A 79 -11.90 1.68 11.58
CA PHE A 79 -11.81 1.20 10.22
C PHE A 79 -13.18 1.15 9.56
N ARG A 80 -13.17 1.20 8.23
CA ARG A 80 -14.32 1.07 7.36
C ARG A 80 -14.01 0.02 6.30
N ILE A 81 -14.88 -0.98 6.18
CA ILE A 81 -14.84 -1.97 5.11
C ILE A 81 -16.00 -1.66 4.17
N VAL A 82 -15.70 -1.56 2.88
CA VAL A 82 -16.65 -1.29 1.81
C VAL A 82 -16.61 -2.46 0.84
N LEU A 83 -17.72 -3.14 0.64
CA LEU A 83 -17.92 -4.01 -0.53
C LEU A 83 -18.41 -3.12 -1.67
N GLU A 84 -17.59 -3.01 -2.71
CA GLU A 84 -17.87 -2.11 -3.83
C GLU A 84 -18.95 -2.67 -4.74
N ASN A 85 -19.92 -1.81 -5.07
CA ASN A 85 -20.86 -2.04 -6.15
C ASN A 85 -20.27 -1.39 -7.41
N ILE A 86 -19.68 -2.21 -8.26
CA ILE A 86 -18.90 -1.73 -9.42
C ILE A 86 -19.77 -1.12 -10.52
N GLU A 87 -21.06 -1.45 -10.57
CA GLU A 87 -22.01 -0.86 -11.53
C GLU A 87 -22.68 0.40 -10.97
N ARG A 88 -22.92 0.42 -9.66
CA ARG A 88 -23.67 1.46 -8.95
C ARG A 88 -22.90 1.86 -7.69
N PRO A 89 -21.78 2.62 -7.78
CA PRO A 89 -20.91 2.91 -6.64
C PRO A 89 -21.59 3.55 -5.41
N LYS A 90 -22.73 4.22 -5.60
CA LYS A 90 -23.53 4.78 -4.49
C LYS A 90 -24.29 3.72 -3.67
N GLN A 91 -24.38 2.49 -4.17
CA GLN A 91 -25.05 1.35 -3.53
C GLN A 91 -24.03 0.38 -2.89
N SER A 92 -22.74 0.73 -2.85
CA SER A 92 -21.72 -0.05 -2.13
C SER A 92 -22.11 -0.28 -0.66
N ILE A 93 -21.86 -1.48 -0.15
CA ILE A 93 -22.18 -1.84 1.23
C ILE A 93 -21.00 -1.49 2.10
N ALA A 94 -21.16 -0.49 2.97
CA ALA A 94 -20.11 -0.06 3.87
C ALA A 94 -20.50 -0.32 5.33
N ARG A 95 -19.54 -0.83 6.10
CA ARG A 95 -19.63 -0.89 7.57
C ARG A 95 -18.39 -0.29 8.19
N GLN A 96 -18.58 0.29 9.37
CA GLN A 96 -17.56 1.04 10.08
C GLN A 96 -17.66 0.73 11.57
N MET A 97 -16.51 0.62 12.24
CA MET A 97 -16.46 0.50 13.68
C MET A 97 -15.20 1.18 14.23
N ASP A 98 -15.34 1.73 15.43
CA ASP A 98 -14.18 2.04 16.27
C ASP A 98 -13.62 0.74 16.85
N PHE A 99 -12.31 0.68 17.05
CA PHE A 99 -11.64 -0.52 17.55
C PHE A 99 -10.68 -0.22 18.71
N SER A 100 -10.51 -1.24 19.57
CA SER A 100 -9.24 -1.54 20.22
C SER A 100 -8.78 -2.92 19.72
N PHE A 101 -7.56 -3.00 19.20
CA PHE A 101 -6.86 -4.28 19.05
C PHE A 101 -5.85 -4.39 20.18
N GLU A 102 -5.77 -5.56 20.77
CA GLU A 102 -4.96 -5.84 21.96
C GLU A 102 -4.36 -7.23 21.79
N SER A 103 -3.12 -7.40 22.24
CA SER A 103 -2.34 -8.62 22.04
C SER A 103 -2.96 -9.90 22.65
N GLU A 104 -3.87 -9.78 23.62
CA GLU A 104 -4.36 -10.92 24.41
C GLU A 104 -5.84 -11.30 24.19
N GLU A 105 -6.62 -10.50 23.45
CA GLU A 105 -8.09 -10.71 23.39
C GLU A 105 -8.62 -11.16 22.03
N ALA A 106 -8.28 -10.45 20.95
CA ALA A 106 -8.73 -10.85 19.63
C ALA A 106 -7.91 -10.18 18.52
N GLU A 107 -7.31 -11.04 17.69
CA GLU A 107 -6.45 -10.74 16.54
C GLU A 107 -7.20 -9.99 15.42
N ASN A 108 -8.54 -9.99 15.46
CA ASN A 108 -9.38 -9.37 14.44
C ASN A 108 -10.62 -8.63 14.99
N ARG A 109 -11.19 -7.78 14.15
CA ARG A 109 -12.48 -7.09 14.35
C ARG A 109 -13.24 -7.08 13.03
N GLY A 110 -14.56 -7.26 13.07
CA GLY A 110 -15.34 -7.31 11.84
C GLY A 110 -16.76 -7.80 12.03
N TRP A 111 -17.37 -8.29 10.94
CA TRP A 111 -18.77 -8.70 10.92
C TRP A 111 -18.93 -10.12 10.41
N ARG A 112 -19.42 -11.02 11.27
CA ARG A 112 -19.88 -12.40 10.93
C ARG A 112 -21.07 -12.44 9.97
N THR A 113 -21.74 -11.30 9.77
CA THR A 113 -22.90 -11.16 8.89
C THR A 113 -22.78 -9.82 8.14
N PHE A 114 -21.66 -9.63 7.45
CA PHE A 114 -21.38 -8.37 6.73
C PHE A 114 -22.46 -8.08 5.70
N THR A 115 -22.82 -9.07 4.89
CA THR A 115 -23.97 -9.02 3.96
C THR A 115 -24.43 -10.44 3.61
N LYS A 116 -25.65 -10.59 3.09
CA LYS A 116 -26.11 -11.91 2.63
C LYS A 116 -25.36 -12.31 1.35
N LEU A 117 -25.01 -13.59 1.25
CA LEU A 117 -24.19 -14.08 0.16
C LEU A 117 -24.96 -14.14 -1.17
N ASP A 118 -26.22 -14.55 -1.14
CA ASP A 118 -27.09 -14.63 -2.33
C ASP A 118 -27.32 -13.26 -2.97
N GLU A 119 -27.58 -12.24 -2.17
CA GLU A 119 -27.78 -10.86 -2.64
C GLU A 119 -26.57 -10.31 -3.39
N VAL A 120 -25.35 -10.60 -2.92
CA VAL A 120 -24.14 -10.04 -3.56
C VAL A 120 -23.65 -10.85 -4.75
N LEU A 121 -23.98 -12.15 -4.83
CA LEU A 121 -23.62 -13.00 -5.96
C LEU A 121 -24.61 -12.94 -7.13
N ASP A 122 -25.80 -12.37 -6.91
CA ASP A 122 -26.69 -12.01 -8.00
C ASP A 122 -26.10 -10.85 -8.79
N GLU A 123 -25.65 -11.13 -10.02
CA GLU A 123 -25.04 -10.15 -10.92
C GLU A 123 -25.95 -8.94 -11.17
N ALA A 124 -27.29 -9.10 -11.11
CA ALA A 124 -28.23 -7.99 -11.29
C ALA A 124 -28.11 -6.89 -10.19
N ASN A 125 -27.52 -7.25 -9.05
CA ASN A 125 -27.25 -6.34 -7.94
C ASN A 125 -25.93 -5.56 -8.11
N GLY A 126 -25.07 -5.93 -9.06
CA GLY A 126 -23.91 -5.12 -9.48
C GLY A 126 -22.68 -5.18 -8.57
N PHE A 127 -22.64 -6.10 -7.59
CA PHE A 127 -21.47 -6.33 -6.73
C PHE A 127 -20.49 -7.33 -7.34
N TYR A 128 -21.03 -8.41 -7.91
CA TYR A 128 -20.27 -9.53 -8.45
C TYR A 128 -20.21 -9.46 -9.97
N LYS A 129 -18.99 -9.36 -10.51
CA LYS A 129 -18.73 -9.37 -11.95
C LYS A 129 -17.36 -9.97 -12.19
N ASP A 130 -17.19 -10.61 -13.35
CA ASP A 130 -15.93 -11.25 -13.72
C ASP A 130 -15.44 -12.24 -12.64
N LYS A 131 -16.41 -12.86 -11.94
CA LYS A 131 -16.19 -13.78 -10.80
C LYS A 131 -15.44 -13.19 -9.61
N LYS A 132 -15.64 -11.90 -9.36
CA LYS A 132 -14.88 -11.13 -8.39
C LYS A 132 -15.78 -10.26 -7.52
N LEU A 133 -15.48 -10.21 -6.22
CA LEU A 133 -15.97 -9.17 -5.30
C LEU A 133 -14.79 -8.27 -4.91
N THR A 134 -15.00 -6.95 -4.96
CA THR A 134 -13.97 -5.96 -4.64
C THR A 134 -14.27 -5.32 -3.30
N PHE A 135 -13.37 -5.48 -2.34
CA PHE A 135 -13.41 -4.80 -1.05
C PHE A 135 -12.44 -3.63 -1.03
N ARG A 136 -12.86 -2.52 -0.43
CA ARG A 136 -11.99 -1.41 -0.08
C ARG A 136 -12.01 -1.21 1.42
N VAL A 137 -10.83 -1.12 2.02
CA VAL A 137 -10.63 -0.98 3.46
C VAL A 137 -9.94 0.33 3.73
N ILE A 138 -10.47 1.09 4.68
CA ILE A 138 -9.85 2.31 5.20
C ILE A 138 -9.59 2.09 6.68
N VAL A 139 -8.35 2.30 7.12
CA VAL A 139 -7.93 2.22 8.52
C VAL A 139 -7.36 3.56 8.94
N GLY A 140 -7.81 4.10 10.07
CA GLY A 140 -7.23 5.27 10.72
C GLY A 140 -6.77 4.92 12.11
N VAL A 141 -5.47 5.02 12.36
CA VAL A 141 -4.87 4.74 13.68
C VAL A 141 -4.81 6.03 14.48
N LYS A 142 -5.48 6.01 15.63
CA LYS A 142 -5.56 7.16 16.54
C LYS A 142 -4.52 7.11 17.64
N LYS A 143 -4.23 5.93 18.19
CA LYS A 143 -3.30 5.79 19.31
C LYS A 143 -2.70 4.41 19.34
N VAL A 144 -1.42 4.33 19.64
CA VAL A 144 -0.74 3.08 20.02
C VAL A 144 -0.23 3.17 21.46
N GLU A 145 -0.24 2.04 22.16
CA GLU A 145 0.34 1.84 23.48
C GLU A 145 1.22 0.59 23.46
N GLY A 146 2.36 0.62 24.13
CA GLY A 146 3.29 -0.51 24.24
C GLY A 146 4.39 -0.56 23.17
N PHE A 147 4.32 0.27 22.13
CA PHE A 147 5.38 0.43 21.13
C PHE A 147 5.35 1.82 20.49
N GLU A 148 6.46 2.20 19.86
CA GLU A 148 6.59 3.43 19.07
C GLU A 148 6.32 3.14 17.60
N THR A 149 5.70 4.09 16.90
CA THR A 149 5.48 3.97 15.45
C THR A 149 5.41 5.32 14.77
N ALA A 150 5.46 5.30 13.43
CA ALA A 150 5.35 6.48 12.58
C ALA A 150 4.13 7.34 12.92
N LYS A 151 4.37 8.63 13.17
CA LYS A 151 3.31 9.64 13.33
C LYS A 151 3.15 10.41 12.03
N TYR A 152 1.97 10.32 11.44
CA TYR A 152 1.71 10.89 10.14
C TYR A 152 1.33 12.36 10.25
N PHE A 153 1.78 13.16 9.30
CA PHE A 153 1.33 14.53 9.16
C PHE A 153 -0.07 14.56 8.55
N ASN A 154 -0.95 15.37 9.14
CA ASN A 154 -2.25 15.68 8.52
C ASN A 154 -2.09 16.83 7.53
N PHE A 155 -1.86 16.50 6.26
CA PHE A 155 -1.78 17.49 5.19
C PHE A 155 -3.15 18.01 4.71
N LEU A 156 -4.27 17.46 5.20
CA LEU A 156 -5.61 17.90 4.77
C LEU A 156 -6.09 19.15 5.52
N GLU A 157 -5.41 19.49 6.61
CA GLU A 157 -5.69 20.68 7.40
C GLU A 157 -4.53 21.65 7.32
N LYS A 158 -4.85 22.94 7.29
CA LYS A 158 -3.83 23.97 7.25
C LYS A 158 -3.17 24.07 8.63
N GLY A 159 -1.92 23.59 8.73
CA GLY A 159 -1.10 23.74 9.91
C GLY A 159 -0.56 25.17 10.08
N GLU A 160 -0.02 25.46 11.26
CA GLU A 160 0.57 26.75 11.61
C GLU A 160 1.69 27.18 10.65
N TYR A 161 2.53 26.22 10.24
CA TYR A 161 3.70 26.45 9.37
C TYR A 161 3.46 26.06 7.91
N SER A 162 2.21 25.83 7.52
CA SER A 162 1.84 25.54 6.13
C SER A 162 1.82 26.83 5.31
N ASP A 163 2.82 27.02 4.46
CA ASP A 163 3.01 28.17 3.57
C ASP A 163 2.84 27.81 2.08
N GLY A 164 2.48 26.57 1.76
CA GLY A 164 2.18 26.09 0.42
C GLY A 164 0.94 25.20 0.37
N THR A 165 0.28 25.21 -0.78
CA THR A 165 -0.89 24.40 -1.10
C THR A 165 -0.64 23.61 -2.38
N ILE A 166 -0.93 22.32 -2.35
CA ILE A 166 -0.79 21.41 -3.50
C ILE A 166 -2.13 20.77 -3.76
N THR A 167 -2.68 20.98 -4.94
CA THR A 167 -3.86 20.23 -5.41
C THR A 167 -3.38 19.05 -6.25
N ALA A 168 -3.51 17.84 -5.71
CA ALA A 168 -3.12 16.59 -6.36
C ALA A 168 -4.38 15.74 -6.60
N GLY A 169 -4.76 15.56 -7.87
CA GLY A 169 -6.07 15.01 -8.24
C GLY A 169 -7.21 15.91 -7.74
N ASN A 170 -8.09 15.36 -6.90
CA ASN A 170 -9.23 16.07 -6.30
C ASN A 170 -8.99 16.49 -4.85
N THR A 171 -7.78 16.30 -4.33
CA THR A 171 -7.45 16.57 -2.93
C THR A 171 -6.49 17.74 -2.81
N LYS A 172 -6.80 18.65 -1.88
CA LYS A 172 -5.95 19.78 -1.53
C LYS A 172 -5.12 19.43 -0.29
N PHE A 173 -3.81 19.60 -0.40
CA PHE A 173 -2.83 19.37 0.65
C PHE A 173 -2.18 20.69 1.07
N TYR A 174 -1.98 20.86 2.37
CA TYR A 174 -1.29 22.00 2.98
C TYR A 174 0.07 21.55 3.50
N ALA A 175 1.14 22.17 3.03
CA ALA A 175 2.50 21.78 3.36
C ALA A 175 3.41 23.00 3.54
N ASN A 176 4.64 22.73 3.98
CA ASN A 176 5.72 23.66 4.11
C ASN A 176 6.59 23.57 2.85
N LYS A 177 6.67 24.66 2.09
CA LYS A 177 7.36 24.71 0.80
C LYS A 177 8.84 24.39 0.95
N MET A 178 9.49 24.87 2.01
CA MET A 178 10.92 24.66 2.20
C MET A 178 11.27 23.19 2.40
N ILE A 179 10.52 22.46 3.24
CA ILE A 179 10.71 21.02 3.45
C ILE A 179 10.62 20.27 2.11
N LEU A 180 9.56 20.52 1.34
CA LEU A 180 9.37 19.84 0.05
C LEU A 180 10.44 20.22 -0.99
N SER A 181 10.79 21.50 -1.06
CA SER A 181 11.73 22.05 -2.05
C SER A 181 13.16 21.54 -1.85
N VAL A 182 13.57 21.29 -0.60
CA VAL A 182 14.88 20.70 -0.29
C VAL A 182 15.01 19.29 -0.84
N HIS A 183 13.92 18.52 -0.86
CA HIS A 183 13.93 17.15 -1.33
C HIS A 183 13.58 16.99 -2.82
N SER A 184 12.94 17.99 -3.43
CA SER A 184 12.48 17.94 -4.82
C SER A 184 12.74 19.26 -5.55
N PRO A 185 13.73 19.29 -6.47
CA PRO A 185 13.95 20.42 -7.37
C PRO A 185 12.73 20.72 -8.25
N VAL A 186 11.97 19.68 -8.63
CA VAL A 186 10.73 19.82 -9.40
C VAL A 186 9.69 20.61 -8.61
N ILE A 187 9.40 20.20 -7.36
CA ILE A 187 8.44 20.90 -6.50
C ILE A 187 8.94 22.31 -6.16
N SER A 188 10.25 22.48 -5.92
CA SER A 188 10.88 23.79 -5.72
C SER A 188 10.59 24.74 -6.88
N ASN A 189 10.76 24.28 -8.13
CA ASN A 189 10.45 25.08 -9.31
C ASN A 189 8.96 25.39 -9.44
N LEU A 190 8.07 24.46 -9.08
CA LEU A 190 6.62 24.70 -9.11
C LEU A 190 6.21 25.79 -8.11
N PHE A 191 6.82 25.83 -6.93
CA PHE A 191 6.56 26.84 -5.90
C PHE A 191 7.33 28.16 -6.10
N ALA A 192 8.19 28.28 -7.11
CA ALA A 192 9.09 29.42 -7.26
C ALA A 192 8.39 30.78 -7.30
N ASN A 193 7.18 30.85 -7.84
CA ASN A 193 6.41 32.10 -8.02
C ASN A 193 4.95 32.01 -7.54
N THR A 194 4.58 30.96 -6.81
CA THR A 194 3.20 30.75 -6.33
C THR A 194 3.21 29.93 -5.04
N ASP A 195 2.19 30.12 -4.22
CA ASP A 195 1.94 29.31 -3.01
C ASP A 195 0.88 28.23 -3.25
N ASP A 196 0.20 28.24 -4.40
CA ASP A 196 -0.80 27.24 -4.79
C ASP A 196 -0.38 26.60 -6.12
N ILE A 197 -0.10 25.30 -6.09
CA ILE A 197 0.30 24.51 -7.26
C ILE A 197 -0.69 23.38 -7.50
N LYS A 198 -0.82 22.98 -8.76
CA LYS A 198 -1.65 21.84 -9.17
C LYS A 198 -0.76 20.77 -9.80
N ILE A 199 -0.94 19.53 -9.36
CA ILE A 199 -0.26 18.35 -9.90
C ILE A 199 -1.34 17.44 -10.48
N GLU A 200 -1.31 17.28 -11.80
CA GLU A 200 -2.25 16.44 -12.54
C GLU A 200 -1.78 14.98 -12.56
N ASP A 201 -2.64 14.04 -12.95
CA ASP A 201 -2.27 12.62 -13.15
C ASP A 201 -1.54 11.98 -11.96
N VAL A 202 -1.98 12.29 -10.73
CA VAL A 202 -1.45 11.68 -9.51
C VAL A 202 -2.60 11.26 -8.62
N ASP A 203 -2.52 10.04 -8.09
CA ASP A 203 -3.47 9.57 -7.10
C ASP A 203 -3.26 10.32 -5.77
N SER A 204 -4.34 10.80 -5.17
CA SER A 204 -4.26 11.60 -3.95
C SER A 204 -3.75 10.79 -2.74
N LEU A 205 -4.00 9.48 -2.67
CA LEU A 205 -3.54 8.64 -1.57
C LEU A 205 -2.04 8.37 -1.72
N GLU A 206 -1.58 8.00 -2.92
CA GLU A 206 -0.16 7.85 -3.20
C GLU A 206 0.60 9.17 -2.96
N PHE A 207 0.02 10.30 -3.36
CA PHE A 207 0.65 11.61 -3.13
C PHE A 207 0.72 11.96 -1.65
N ASN A 208 -0.31 11.63 -0.86
CA ASN A 208 -0.28 11.82 0.59
C ASN A 208 0.85 11.00 1.23
N GLU A 209 1.03 9.73 0.84
CA GLU A 209 2.11 8.88 1.34
C GLU A 209 3.49 9.42 0.92
N PHE A 210 3.62 9.86 -0.33
CA PHE A 210 4.83 10.53 -0.82
C PHE A 210 5.21 11.77 0.01
N LEU A 211 4.24 12.61 0.39
CA LEU A 211 4.51 13.75 1.27
C LEU A 211 5.02 13.32 2.66
N GLN A 212 4.54 12.20 3.21
CA GLN A 212 5.04 11.70 4.50
C GLN A 212 6.54 11.37 4.42
N PHE A 213 6.99 10.75 3.32
CA PHE A 213 8.41 10.48 3.08
C PHE A 213 9.24 11.76 2.98
N LEU A 214 8.74 12.78 2.29
CA LEU A 214 9.42 14.07 2.20
C LEU A 214 9.50 14.83 3.53
N TYR A 215 8.60 14.52 4.45
CA TYR A 215 8.61 15.01 5.83
C TYR A 215 9.42 14.13 6.79
N ALA A 216 10.15 13.14 6.25
CA ALA A 216 10.96 12.19 7.02
C ALA A 216 10.17 11.43 8.09
N VAL A 217 8.87 11.17 7.85
CA VAL A 217 8.11 10.25 8.68
C VAL A 217 8.72 8.85 8.53
N ALA A 218 8.91 8.15 9.65
CA ALA A 218 9.53 6.83 9.71
C ALA A 218 8.61 5.70 9.18
N ILE A 219 8.06 5.88 7.98
CA ILE A 219 7.29 4.86 7.26
C ILE A 219 8.25 3.84 6.67
N ARG A 220 7.91 2.56 6.80
CA ARG A 220 8.70 1.47 6.24
C ARG A 220 8.58 1.45 4.72
N ILE A 221 9.72 1.30 4.04
CA ILE A 221 9.76 0.95 2.62
C ILE A 221 9.67 -0.57 2.54
N GLU A 222 8.70 -1.08 1.80
CA GLU A 222 8.40 -2.50 1.69
C GLU A 222 7.94 -2.89 0.28
N LYS A 223 7.75 -4.19 0.05
CA LYS A 223 7.35 -4.74 -1.25
C LYS A 223 6.08 -4.08 -1.79
N ALA A 224 5.15 -3.72 -0.89
CA ALA A 224 3.85 -3.15 -1.24
C ALA A 224 3.93 -1.70 -1.75
N ASN A 225 4.84 -0.87 -1.24
CA ASN A 225 4.90 0.56 -1.58
C ASN A 225 6.12 0.98 -2.41
N VAL A 226 7.17 0.14 -2.51
CA VAL A 226 8.43 0.51 -3.19
C VAL A 226 8.24 0.94 -4.66
N ASP A 227 7.31 0.32 -5.39
CA ASP A 227 7.02 0.73 -6.77
C ASP A 227 6.45 2.15 -6.84
N MET A 228 5.47 2.47 -5.98
CA MET A 228 4.88 3.80 -5.89
C MET A 228 5.93 4.84 -5.53
N ILE A 229 6.76 4.55 -4.54
CA ILE A 229 7.80 5.46 -4.07
C ILE A 229 8.82 5.72 -5.20
N LEU A 230 9.24 4.69 -5.93
CA LEU A 230 10.15 4.84 -7.06
C LEU A 230 9.53 5.66 -8.22
N ARG A 231 8.24 5.43 -8.55
CA ARG A 231 7.51 6.24 -9.55
C ARG A 231 7.46 7.71 -9.15
N MET A 232 7.09 8.01 -7.91
CA MET A 232 7.04 9.38 -7.40
C MET A 232 8.44 10.01 -7.36
N SER A 233 9.45 9.22 -6.98
CA SER A 233 10.83 9.70 -6.92
C SER A 233 11.40 10.08 -8.27
N ALA A 234 11.09 9.30 -9.32
CA ALA A 234 11.46 9.64 -10.69
C ALA A 234 10.72 10.89 -11.17
N ARG A 235 9.43 11.00 -10.86
CA ARG A 235 8.59 12.12 -11.31
C ARG A 235 8.97 13.46 -10.68
N PHE A 236 9.27 13.46 -9.39
CA PHE A 236 9.56 14.69 -8.62
C PHE A 236 11.05 14.89 -8.34
N ASP A 237 11.91 14.07 -8.95
CA ASP A 237 13.37 14.14 -8.79
C ASP A 237 13.82 14.12 -7.32
N THR A 238 13.36 13.12 -6.57
CA THR A 238 13.72 12.95 -5.15
C THR A 238 14.81 11.89 -5.00
N TYR A 239 16.05 12.28 -5.28
CA TYR A 239 17.20 11.37 -5.28
C TYR A 239 17.37 10.57 -3.99
N GLY A 240 17.21 11.24 -2.83
CA GLY A 240 17.34 10.58 -1.52
C GLY A 240 16.36 9.43 -1.34
N LEU A 241 15.11 9.62 -1.78
CA LEU A 241 14.06 8.61 -1.66
C LEU A 241 14.27 7.45 -2.65
N LYS A 242 14.73 7.73 -3.87
CA LYS A 242 15.15 6.70 -4.84
C LYS A 242 16.29 5.85 -4.28
N LEU A 243 17.26 6.48 -3.60
CA LEU A 243 18.37 5.78 -2.95
C LEU A 243 17.89 4.86 -1.80
N SER A 244 16.97 5.33 -0.96
CA SER A 244 16.38 4.51 0.11
C SER A 244 15.63 3.29 -0.44
N CYS A 245 14.88 3.45 -1.53
CA CYS A 245 14.22 2.31 -2.21
C CYS A 245 15.23 1.28 -2.72
N LYS A 246 16.32 1.75 -3.31
CA LYS A 246 17.40 0.88 -3.80
C LYS A 246 18.08 0.11 -2.68
N GLN A 247 18.33 0.77 -1.55
CA GLN A 247 18.87 0.14 -0.34
C GLN A 247 17.91 -0.94 0.19
N TYR A 248 16.61 -0.64 0.26
CA TYR A 248 15.59 -1.63 0.63
C TYR A 248 15.62 -2.85 -0.30
N LEU A 249 15.51 -2.65 -1.62
CA LEU A 249 15.49 -3.75 -2.59
C LEU A 249 16.75 -4.62 -2.50
N THR A 250 17.92 -4.00 -2.32
CA THR A 250 19.20 -4.71 -2.18
C THR A 250 19.25 -5.52 -0.90
N TYR A 251 18.86 -4.91 0.23
CA TYR A 251 18.82 -5.58 1.53
C TYR A 251 17.83 -6.75 1.51
N ALA A 252 16.58 -6.49 1.10
CA ALA A 252 15.51 -7.48 1.08
C ALA A 252 15.82 -8.65 0.14
N LEU A 253 16.49 -8.39 -1.00
CA LEU A 253 16.95 -9.45 -1.89
C LEU A 253 18.03 -10.31 -1.22
N ASN A 254 19.03 -9.69 -0.58
CA ASN A 254 20.13 -10.40 0.07
C ASN A 254 19.68 -11.21 1.29
N THR A 255 18.67 -10.73 2.01
CA THR A 255 18.08 -11.42 3.17
C THR A 255 16.93 -12.36 2.80
N LYS A 256 16.62 -12.51 1.50
CA LYS A 256 15.54 -13.36 0.98
C LYS A 256 14.14 -12.98 1.50
N GLN A 257 13.91 -11.70 1.77
CA GLN A 257 12.61 -11.15 2.12
C GLN A 257 11.73 -10.89 0.88
N ILE A 258 12.35 -10.76 -0.29
CA ILE A 258 11.67 -10.64 -1.58
C ILE A 258 12.28 -11.61 -2.59
N GLU A 259 11.46 -12.01 -3.57
CA GLU A 259 11.91 -12.86 -4.66
C GLU A 259 12.85 -12.10 -5.62
N PRO A 260 13.90 -12.76 -6.16
CA PRO A 260 14.79 -12.15 -7.17
C PRO A 260 14.05 -11.56 -8.36
N GLU A 261 13.00 -12.25 -8.83
CA GLU A 261 12.17 -11.81 -9.94
C GLU A 261 11.53 -10.44 -9.67
N PHE A 262 10.97 -10.23 -8.48
CA PHE A 262 10.38 -8.95 -8.10
C PHE A 262 11.44 -7.83 -8.06
N ALA A 263 12.61 -8.10 -7.47
CA ALA A 263 13.69 -7.12 -7.42
C ALA A 263 14.19 -6.73 -8.82
N ILE A 264 14.28 -7.70 -9.73
CA ILE A 264 14.67 -7.49 -11.14
C ILE A 264 13.61 -6.67 -11.88
N GLN A 265 12.32 -6.99 -11.73
CA GLN A 265 11.23 -6.21 -12.34
C GLN A 265 11.25 -4.76 -11.87
N MET A 266 11.43 -4.51 -10.57
CA MET A 266 11.55 -3.15 -10.04
C MET A 266 12.81 -2.45 -10.57
N ALA A 267 13.93 -3.17 -10.66
CA ALA A 267 15.17 -2.60 -11.14
C ALA A 267 15.14 -2.24 -12.63
N ASP A 268 14.51 -3.07 -13.46
CA ASP A 268 14.30 -2.78 -14.88
C ASP A 268 13.36 -1.57 -15.05
N LYS A 269 12.18 -1.62 -14.41
CA LYS A 269 11.15 -0.56 -14.49
C LYS A 269 11.66 0.81 -14.06
N HIS A 270 12.53 0.88 -13.06
CA HIS A 270 13.01 2.13 -12.46
C HIS A 270 14.48 2.48 -12.76
N GLU A 271 15.06 1.77 -13.74
CA GLU A 271 16.42 1.94 -14.23
C GLU A 271 17.51 1.82 -13.13
N LEU A 272 17.33 0.89 -12.19
CA LEU A 272 18.29 0.57 -11.13
C LEU A 272 19.35 -0.41 -11.64
N LYS A 273 20.22 0.10 -12.50
CA LYS A 273 21.23 -0.69 -13.24
C LYS A 273 22.14 -1.53 -12.36
N ASP A 274 22.48 -1.04 -11.17
CA ASP A 274 23.34 -1.76 -10.23
C ASP A 274 22.70 -3.06 -9.70
N ILE A 275 21.40 -3.05 -9.42
CA ILE A 275 20.68 -4.28 -9.02
C ILE A 275 20.70 -5.30 -10.18
N LEU A 276 20.44 -4.86 -11.41
CA LEU A 276 20.46 -5.73 -12.60
C LEU A 276 21.86 -6.32 -12.84
N THR A 277 22.90 -5.48 -12.82
CA THR A 277 24.28 -5.90 -13.00
C THR A 277 24.69 -6.90 -11.93
N ASN A 278 24.41 -6.61 -10.65
CA ASN A 278 24.74 -7.52 -9.55
C ASN A 278 24.02 -8.87 -9.68
N ALA A 279 22.75 -8.87 -10.10
CA ALA A 279 21.98 -10.08 -10.32
C ALA A 279 22.55 -10.95 -11.47
N LEU A 280 23.04 -10.33 -12.54
CA LEU A 280 23.68 -11.03 -13.66
C LEU A 280 25.09 -11.51 -13.31
N GLU A 281 25.92 -10.68 -12.68
CA GLU A 281 27.31 -11.00 -12.37
C GLU A 281 27.43 -12.14 -11.35
N SER A 282 26.51 -12.20 -10.39
CA SER A 282 26.48 -13.24 -9.36
C SER A 282 25.83 -14.56 -9.80
N ALA A 283 25.35 -14.67 -11.04
CA ALA A 283 24.90 -15.94 -11.60
C ALA A 283 26.12 -16.82 -11.93
N LYS A 284 26.03 -18.13 -11.64
CA LYS A 284 27.14 -19.08 -11.84
C LYS A 284 27.01 -19.90 -13.12
N ASN A 285 25.79 -20.01 -13.65
CA ASN A 285 25.46 -20.80 -14.84
C ASN A 285 24.19 -20.26 -15.49
N VAL A 286 23.77 -20.88 -16.60
CA VAL A 286 22.57 -20.48 -17.36
C VAL A 286 21.28 -20.73 -16.57
N ASP A 287 21.22 -21.78 -15.76
CA ASP A 287 20.03 -22.12 -14.99
C ASP A 287 19.77 -21.12 -13.86
N ASP A 288 20.82 -20.61 -13.21
CA ASP A 288 20.73 -19.49 -12.25
C ASP A 288 20.09 -18.24 -12.89
N ILE A 289 20.45 -17.93 -14.15
CA ILE A 289 19.85 -16.81 -14.88
C ILE A 289 18.38 -17.08 -15.13
N LYS A 290 18.03 -18.25 -15.68
CA LYS A 290 16.63 -18.62 -15.95
C LYS A 290 15.77 -18.60 -14.69
N GLU A 291 16.32 -19.01 -13.56
CA GLU A 291 15.60 -19.02 -12.29
C GLU A 291 15.34 -17.60 -11.75
N ARG A 292 16.33 -16.70 -11.85
CA ARG A 292 16.21 -15.33 -11.35
C ARG A 292 15.33 -14.47 -12.27
N PHE A 293 15.39 -14.70 -13.57
CA PHE A 293 14.70 -13.93 -14.60
C PHE A 293 13.50 -14.72 -15.17
N LYS A 294 12.70 -15.39 -14.33
CA LYS A 294 11.58 -16.25 -14.80
C LYS A 294 10.56 -15.51 -15.66
N GLY A 295 10.18 -14.28 -15.33
CA GLY A 295 9.35 -13.38 -16.15
C GLY A 295 10.17 -12.45 -17.05
N TYR A 296 11.16 -12.97 -17.78
CA TYR A 296 12.00 -12.15 -18.65
C TYR A 296 11.22 -11.52 -19.82
N GLU A 297 10.09 -12.10 -20.22
CA GLU A 297 9.25 -11.63 -21.31
C GLU A 297 8.70 -10.21 -21.07
N ASP A 298 8.51 -9.84 -19.80
CA ASP A 298 8.01 -8.51 -19.41
C ASP A 298 9.13 -7.47 -19.23
N LEU A 299 10.40 -7.87 -19.36
CA LEU A 299 11.55 -6.99 -19.17
C LEU A 299 11.85 -6.16 -20.43
N SER A 300 12.46 -4.99 -20.21
CA SER A 300 12.89 -4.14 -21.29
C SER A 300 13.89 -4.83 -22.22
N VAL A 301 13.89 -4.43 -23.50
CA VAL A 301 14.87 -4.89 -24.50
C VAL A 301 16.31 -4.66 -24.04
N GLY A 302 16.55 -3.59 -23.27
CA GLY A 302 17.86 -3.30 -22.70
C GLY A 302 18.33 -4.40 -21.73
N THR A 303 17.46 -4.80 -20.82
CA THR A 303 17.75 -5.85 -19.83
C THR A 303 17.86 -7.23 -20.48
N LEU A 304 16.99 -7.53 -21.45
CA LEU A 304 17.08 -8.77 -22.24
C LEU A 304 18.43 -8.91 -22.97
N LYS A 305 18.94 -7.83 -23.55
CA LYS A 305 20.28 -7.82 -24.18
C LYS A 305 21.39 -8.13 -23.17
N GLN A 306 21.33 -7.54 -21.98
CA GLN A 306 22.32 -7.79 -20.93
C GLN A 306 22.26 -9.25 -20.45
N MET A 307 21.04 -9.78 -20.27
CA MET A 307 20.81 -11.18 -19.92
C MET A 307 21.40 -12.13 -20.95
N ILE A 308 21.09 -11.94 -22.24
CA ILE A 308 21.64 -12.77 -23.34
C ILE A 308 23.16 -12.71 -23.36
N ASN A 309 23.74 -11.50 -23.28
CA ASN A 309 25.19 -11.35 -23.27
C ASN A 309 25.83 -12.12 -22.11
N LYS A 310 25.23 -12.08 -20.91
CA LYS A 310 25.72 -12.86 -19.77
C LYS A 310 25.58 -14.36 -20.01
N THR A 311 24.45 -14.83 -20.54
CA THR A 311 24.26 -16.26 -20.88
C THR A 311 25.32 -16.76 -21.85
N LEU A 312 25.70 -15.97 -22.86
CA LEU A 312 26.75 -16.31 -23.82
C LEU A 312 28.14 -16.45 -23.18
N THR A 313 28.38 -15.90 -21.98
CA THR A 313 29.65 -16.09 -21.26
C THR A 313 29.80 -17.47 -20.60
N PHE A 314 28.72 -18.25 -20.53
CA PHE A 314 28.72 -19.61 -19.97
C PHE A 314 28.74 -20.71 -21.05
N ALA A 315 28.63 -20.32 -22.32
CA ALA A 315 28.74 -21.21 -23.47
C ALA A 315 30.20 -21.45 -23.84
#